data_AF-A0A0F9EUV1-F1
#
_entry.id   AF-A0A0F9EUV1-F1
#
_cell.length_a   1.000
_cell.length_b   1.000
_cell.length_c   1.000
_cell.angle_alpha   90.00
_cell.angle_beta   90.00
_cell.angle_gamma   90.00
#
_symmetry.space_group_name_H-M   'P 1'
#
loop_
_entity.id
_entity.type
_entity.pdbx_description
1 polymer ?
#
loop_
_entity_poly.entity_id
_entity_poly.type
_entity_poly.pdbx_seq_one_letter_code
_entity_poly.pdbx_strand_id
1 'polypeptide(L)'
;MKYIEDEDIGIKISKGGKILLGVDNKNQRIEKHKITDFEHVKRNLYNISRDLCFPPLNIDQSIIRYDTGDVCTIKISRRGVIPHAVTITPKINGFNHSLSYFIRTNFGSNQATPLQIYQMFI
;
A
#
# COMPACT_ATOMS: atom_id res chain seq x y z
N MET A 1 11.02 3.63 -17.04
CA MET A 1 10.39 3.41 -15.73
C MET A 1 11.43 3.80 -14.68
N LYS A 2 11.42 5.04 -14.18
CA LYS A 2 12.32 5.45 -13.10
C LYS A 2 11.67 4.94 -11.81
N TYR A 3 12.28 3.93 -11.22
CA TYR A 3 11.99 3.55 -9.85
C TYR A 3 12.31 4.76 -8.97
N ILE A 4 11.37 5.14 -8.10
CA ILE A 4 11.67 6.08 -7.03
C ILE A 4 12.57 5.29 -6.07
N GLU A 5 13.88 5.51 -6.23
CA GLU A 5 14.91 5.11 -5.27
C GLU A 5 14.89 6.11 -4.11
N ASP A 6 13.87 6.02 -3.26
CA ASP A 6 13.91 6.60 -1.92
C ASP A 6 13.65 5.45 -0.95
N GLU A 7 14.67 5.10 -0.17
CA GLU A 7 14.69 4.01 0.80
C GLU A 7 13.74 4.23 2.01
N ASP A 8 12.87 5.25 1.95
CA ASP A 8 11.97 5.66 3.04
C ASP A 8 10.52 5.90 2.55
N ILE A 9 9.98 5.08 1.63
CA ILE A 9 8.52 5.04 1.42
C ILE A 9 7.85 4.24 2.55
N GLY A 10 8.04 4.71 3.78
CA GLY A 10 7.16 4.38 4.89
C GLY A 10 5.91 5.23 4.75
N ILE A 11 4.91 4.79 3.97
CA ILE A 11 3.62 5.49 3.95
C ILE A 11 2.99 5.33 5.34
N LYS A 12 3.15 6.33 6.20
CA LYS A 12 2.48 6.41 7.50
C LYS A 12 1.02 6.82 7.28
N ILE A 13 0.18 5.89 6.85
CA ILE A 13 -1.24 6.10 6.51
C ILE A 13 -2.08 6.17 7.80
N SER A 14 -1.76 7.11 8.68
CA SER A 14 -2.54 7.37 9.91
C SER A 14 -3.80 8.19 9.64
N LYS A 15 -3.85 8.91 8.51
CA LYS A 15 -4.96 9.82 8.14
C LYS A 15 -5.67 9.47 6.82
N GLY A 16 -5.27 8.38 6.16
CA GLY A 16 -5.64 8.11 4.77
C GLY A 16 -4.87 9.02 3.80
N GLY A 17 -5.23 9.00 2.52
CA GLY A 17 -4.60 9.87 1.53
C GLY A 17 -5.02 9.58 0.10
N LYS A 18 -4.52 10.40 -0.82
CA LYS A 18 -4.60 10.16 -2.26
C LYS A 18 -3.20 10.21 -2.84
N ILE A 19 -2.86 9.20 -3.64
CA ILE A 19 -1.64 9.15 -4.44
C ILE A 19 -2.04 9.36 -5.89
N LEU A 20 -1.30 10.20 -6.59
CA LEU A 20 -1.48 10.45 -8.01
C LEU A 20 -0.27 9.85 -8.74
N LEU A 21 -0.52 9.00 -9.73
CA LEU A 21 0.49 8.47 -10.64
C LEU A 21 0.27 9.07 -12.04
N GLY A 22 1.35 9.36 -12.75
CA GLY A 22 1.30 10.06 -14.04
C GLY A 22 1.33 11.59 -13.91
N VAL A 23 1.81 12.11 -12.77
CA VAL A 23 2.05 13.54 -12.56
C VAL A 23 3.51 13.76 -12.20
N ASP A 24 4.19 14.64 -12.93
CA ASP A 24 5.52 15.12 -12.60
C ASP A 24 5.43 16.02 -11.36
N ASN A 25 5.99 15.56 -10.25
CA ASN A 25 5.94 16.28 -8.98
C ASN A 25 6.70 17.61 -9.02
N LYS A 26 7.77 17.73 -9.82
CA LYS A 26 8.59 18.94 -9.89
C LYS A 26 7.89 20.04 -10.68
N ASN A 27 7.33 19.69 -11.83
CA ASN A 27 6.72 20.64 -12.74
C ASN A 27 5.19 20.73 -12.58
N GLN A 28 4.58 19.88 -11.74
CA GLN A 28 3.14 19.76 -11.53
C GLN A 28 2.36 19.56 -12.84
N ARG A 29 2.90 18.74 -13.74
CA ARG A 29 2.32 18.48 -15.07
C ARG A 29 2.00 17.02 -15.25
N ILE A 30 0.98 16.74 -16.07
CA ILE A 30 0.63 15.37 -16.45
C ILE A 30 1.73 14.82 -17.35
N GLU A 31 2.21 13.62 -17.02
CA GLU A 31 3.18 12.91 -17.84
C GLU A 31 2.55 12.42 -19.15
N LYS A 32 3.35 12.33 -20.21
CA LYS A 32 2.90 11.91 -21.54
C LYS A 32 2.75 10.38 -21.68
N HIS A 33 2.16 9.73 -20.68
CA HIS A 33 1.98 8.28 -20.65
C HIS A 33 0.50 7.92 -20.65
N LYS A 34 0.16 6.88 -21.42
CA LYS A 34 -1.19 6.31 -21.49
C LYS A 34 -1.20 4.93 -20.85
N ILE A 35 -2.20 4.67 -20.01
CA ILE A 35 -2.36 3.35 -19.36
C ILE A 35 -3.22 2.49 -20.27
N THR A 36 -2.61 1.50 -20.92
CA THR A 36 -3.30 0.59 -21.85
C THR A 36 -4.19 -0.42 -21.13
N ASP A 37 -3.73 -0.97 -20.01
CA ASP A 37 -4.46 -1.95 -19.20
C ASP A 37 -4.60 -1.48 -17.75
N PHE A 38 -5.71 -0.80 -17.46
CA PHE A 38 -5.99 -0.30 -16.12
C PHE A 38 -6.41 -1.41 -15.15
N GLU A 39 -6.98 -2.51 -15.63
CA GLU A 39 -7.41 -3.63 -14.79
C GLU A 39 -6.19 -4.42 -14.28
N HIS A 40 -5.15 -4.56 -15.09
CA HIS A 40 -3.87 -5.10 -14.64
C HIS A 40 -3.24 -4.23 -13.55
N VAL A 41 -3.28 -2.91 -13.70
CA VAL A 41 -2.78 -1.96 -12.67
C VAL A 41 -3.55 -2.12 -11.36
N LYS A 42 -4.89 -2.19 -11.40
CA LYS A 42 -5.72 -2.43 -10.21
C LYS A 42 -5.34 -3.72 -9.51
N ARG A 43 -5.20 -4.81 -10.27
CA ARG A 43 -4.85 -6.13 -9.73
C ARG A 43 -3.48 -6.11 -9.05
N ASN A 44 -2.50 -5.46 -9.67
CA ASN A 44 -1.16 -5.35 -9.10
C ASN A 44 -1.17 -4.55 -7.79
N LEU A 45 -1.88 -3.42 -7.75
CA LEU A 45 -2.02 -2.62 -6.53
C LEU A 45 -2.75 -3.38 -5.41
N TYR A 46 -3.77 -4.15 -5.76
CA TYR A 46 -4.46 -5.03 -4.82
C TYR A 46 -3.53 -6.11 -4.27
N ASN A 47 -2.74 -6.77 -5.13
CA ASN A 47 -1.77 -7.77 -4.70
C ASN A 47 -0.69 -7.17 -3.79
N ILE A 48 -0.15 -5.98 -4.12
CA ILE A 48 0.79 -5.25 -3.27
C ILE A 48 0.19 -4.98 -1.89
N SER A 49 -1.06 -4.51 -1.85
CA SER A 49 -1.78 -4.26 -0.59
C SER A 49 -2.01 -5.54 0.22
N ARG A 50 -2.32 -6.65 -0.44
CA ARG A 50 -2.54 -7.93 0.25
C ARG A 50 -1.24 -8.53 0.78
N ASP A 51 -0.17 -8.46 -0.01
CA ASP A 51 1.06 -9.23 0.22
C ASP A 51 2.05 -8.46 1.09
N LEU A 52 2.10 -7.12 0.99
CA LEU A 52 3.09 -6.28 1.68
C LEU A 52 2.52 -5.49 2.87
N CYS A 53 1.21 -5.49 3.07
CA CYS A 53 0.57 -4.65 4.08
C CYS A 53 -0.27 -5.50 5.04
N PHE A 54 -0.07 -5.31 6.35
CA PHE A 54 -0.76 -6.06 7.38
C PHE A 54 -1.37 -5.14 8.46
N PRO A 55 -2.71 -5.14 8.61
CA PRO A 55 -3.71 -5.72 7.72
C PRO A 55 -3.71 -5.12 6.29
N PRO A 56 -4.24 -5.79 5.25
CA PRO A 56 -4.26 -5.28 3.87
C PRO A 56 -4.97 -3.93 3.69
N LEU A 57 -4.34 -2.96 3.03
CA LEU A 57 -4.90 -1.62 2.82
C LEU A 57 -6.19 -1.67 1.99
N ASN A 58 -7.18 -0.85 2.38
CA ASN A 58 -8.35 -0.60 1.56
C ASN A 58 -8.04 0.54 0.59
N ILE A 59 -7.98 0.21 -0.70
CA ILE A 59 -7.53 1.10 -1.77
C ILE A 59 -8.60 1.18 -2.84
N ASP A 60 -9.06 2.40 -3.14
CA ASP A 60 -9.90 2.69 -4.30
C ASP A 60 -9.03 3.26 -5.42
N GLN A 61 -9.12 2.71 -6.63
CA GLN A 61 -8.38 3.22 -7.78
C GLN A 61 -9.33 3.75 -8.86
N SER A 62 -8.98 4.89 -9.43
CA SER A 62 -9.66 5.44 -10.61
C SER A 62 -8.64 6.03 -11.59
N ILE A 63 -9.06 6.21 -12.84
CA ILE A 63 -8.24 6.78 -13.88
C ILE A 63 -8.94 8.00 -14.48
N ILE A 64 -8.18 9.07 -14.66
CA ILE A 64 -8.63 10.27 -15.35
C ILE A 64 -7.80 10.37 -16.64
N ARG A 65 -8.50 10.40 -17.78
CA ARG A 65 -7.89 10.44 -19.11
C ARG A 65 -7.82 11.90 -19.57
N TYR A 66 -6.64 12.37 -19.95
CA TYR A 66 -6.41 13.69 -20.54
C TYR A 66 -5.81 13.54 -21.93
N ASP A 67 -5.87 14.55 -22.78
CA ASP A 67 -5.29 14.46 -24.14
C ASP A 67 -3.78 14.19 -24.10
N THR A 68 -3.09 14.74 -23.10
CA THR A 68 -1.64 14.60 -22.92
C THR A 68 -1.21 13.26 -22.34
N GLY A 69 -2.04 12.61 -21.54
CA GLY A 69 -1.69 11.42 -20.76
C GLY A 69 -2.79 11.01 -19.79
N ASP A 70 -2.53 9.98 -18.98
CA ASP A 70 -3.50 9.49 -18.00
C ASP A 70 -2.97 9.62 -16.58
N VAL A 71 -3.87 9.98 -15.67
CA VAL A 71 -3.58 10.07 -14.25
C VAL A 71 -4.33 8.96 -13.54
N CYS A 72 -3.58 8.07 -12.87
CA CYS A 72 -4.16 7.07 -11.98
C CYS A 72 -4.23 7.68 -10.58
N THR A 73 -5.42 7.70 -10.00
CA THR A 73 -5.63 8.13 -8.62
C THR A 73 -5.83 6.91 -7.74
N ILE A 74 -5.10 6.86 -6.64
CA ILE A 74 -5.12 5.78 -5.66
C ILE A 74 -5.52 6.41 -4.34
N LYS A 75 -6.77 6.21 -3.92
CA LYS A 75 -7.28 6.69 -2.65
C LYS A 75 -7.10 5.59 -1.61
N ILE A 76 -6.42 5.91 -0.52
CA ILE A 76 -6.25 5.00 0.60
C ILE A 76 -7.10 5.52 1.76
N SER A 77 -8.04 4.70 2.20
CA SER A 77 -8.95 5.07 3.28
C SER A 77 -8.20 5.23 4.60
N ARG A 78 -8.63 6.21 5.40
CA ARG A 78 -8.09 6.39 6.76
C ARG A 78 -8.39 5.14 7.57
N ARG A 79 -7.36 4.61 8.23
CA ARG A 79 -7.55 3.64 9.29
C ARG A 79 -7.75 4.36 10.61
N GLY A 80 -8.63 3.81 11.44
CA GLY A 80 -8.87 4.29 12.80
C GLY A 80 -7.64 4.03 13.68
N VAL A 81 -7.85 3.27 14.76
CA VAL A 81 -6.83 2.99 15.77
C VAL A 81 -5.91 1.81 15.46
N ILE A 82 -6.19 1.07 14.37
CA ILE A 82 -5.46 -0.16 14.07
C ILE A 82 -4.06 0.16 13.55
N PRO A 83 -3.01 -0.29 14.25
CA PRO A 83 -1.65 -0.12 13.80
C PRO A 83 -1.42 -0.96 12.53
N HIS A 84 -0.62 -0.43 11.62
CA HIS A 84 -0.25 -1.10 10.38
C HIS A 84 1.20 -1.51 10.41
N ALA A 85 1.48 -2.70 9.88
CA ALA A 85 2.82 -3.19 9.67
C ALA A 85 3.06 -3.46 8.18
N VAL A 86 4.24 -3.08 7.69
CA VAL A 86 4.68 -3.45 6.35
C VAL A 86 5.38 -4.81 6.48
N THR A 87 4.90 -5.80 5.75
CA THR A 87 5.58 -7.08 5.61
C THR A 87 6.73 -6.89 4.63
N ILE A 88 7.84 -6.32 5.11
CA ILE A 88 9.04 -6.22 4.31
C ILE A 88 9.60 -7.64 4.23
N THR A 89 9.60 -8.22 3.03
CA THR A 89 10.35 -9.44 2.75
C THR A 89 11.55 -9.02 1.90
N PRO A 90 12.66 -8.54 2.47
CA PRO A 90 13.84 -8.36 1.65
C PRO A 90 14.51 -9.72 1.53
N LYS A 91 14.64 -10.23 0.30
CA LYS A 91 15.72 -11.16 -0.06
C LYS A 91 17.06 -10.41 -0.05
N ILE A 92 17.41 -9.78 1.07
CA ILE A 92 18.72 -9.16 1.29
C ILE A 92 19.16 -9.61 2.68
N ASN A 93 20.20 -10.45 2.70
CA ASN A 93 20.89 -10.98 3.89
C ASN A 93 20.14 -11.98 4.79
N GLY A 94 19.08 -12.65 4.31
CA GLY A 94 18.55 -13.86 4.96
C GLY A 94 17.76 -13.62 6.25
N PHE A 95 17.47 -12.38 6.63
CA PHE A 95 16.61 -12.05 7.77
C PHE A 95 15.24 -11.56 7.29
N ASN A 96 14.21 -12.40 7.52
CA ASN A 96 12.82 -12.06 7.28
C ASN A 96 12.27 -11.22 8.44
N HIS A 97 12.42 -9.90 8.39
CA HIS A 97 11.67 -9.02 9.31
C HIS A 97 10.25 -8.79 8.77
N SER A 98 9.40 -9.83 8.84
CA SER A 98 7.95 -9.59 8.74
C SER A 98 7.52 -8.97 10.06
N LEU A 99 7.12 -7.70 10.06
CA LEU A 99 6.41 -7.12 11.19
C LEU A 99 5.00 -7.74 11.20
N SER A 100 4.88 -8.91 11.80
CA SER A 100 3.61 -9.59 12.03
C SER A 100 3.20 -9.33 13.48
N TYR A 101 1.96 -8.93 13.73
CA TYR A 101 1.47 -8.81 15.11
C TYR A 101 1.35 -10.21 15.70
N PHE A 102 1.76 -10.37 16.95
CA PHE A 102 1.58 -11.61 17.71
C PHE A 102 0.64 -11.36 18.88
N ILE A 103 -0.27 -12.30 19.12
CA ILE A 103 -1.15 -12.32 20.28
C ILE A 103 -0.74 -13.45 21.20
N ARG A 104 -0.80 -13.20 22.51
CA ARG A 104 -0.59 -14.22 23.52
C ARG A 104 -1.91 -14.92 23.82
N THR A 105 -1.89 -16.25 23.76
CA THR A 105 -3.01 -17.13 24.07
C THR A 105 -2.64 -18.04 25.23
N ASN A 106 -3.61 -18.78 25.77
CA ASN A 106 -3.37 -19.80 26.79
C ASN A 106 -2.43 -20.93 26.31
N PHE A 107 -2.24 -21.06 25.00
CA PHE A 107 -1.39 -22.09 24.38
C PHE A 107 -0.05 -21.53 23.87
N GLY A 108 0.28 -20.28 24.20
CA GLY A 108 1.50 -19.61 23.74
C GLY A 108 1.22 -18.41 22.84
N SER A 109 2.25 -17.92 22.14
CA SER A 109 2.15 -16.76 21.25
C SER A 109 1.93 -17.20 19.81
N ASN A 110 0.88 -16.70 19.16
CA ASN A 110 0.56 -16.99 17.77
C ASN A 110 0.49 -15.69 16.95
N GLN A 111 0.76 -15.78 15.65
CA GLN A 111 0.57 -14.65 14.75
C GLN A 111 -0.92 -14.27 14.72
N ALA A 112 -1.20 -12.99 14.96
CA ALA A 112 -2.55 -12.46 14.94
C ALA A 112 -3.05 -12.39 13.50
N THR A 113 -4.28 -12.82 13.26
CA THR A 113 -4.98 -12.60 11.99
C THR A 113 -5.43 -11.14 11.88
N PRO A 114 -5.71 -10.62 10.66
CA PRO A 114 -6.31 -9.30 10.50
C PRO A 114 -7.54 -9.10 11.37
N LEU A 115 -8.46 -10.07 11.40
CA LEU A 115 -9.70 -10.00 12.18
C LEU A 115 -9.43 -9.88 13.69
N GLN A 116 -8.47 -10.64 14.21
CA GLN A 116 -8.08 -10.56 15.63
C GLN A 116 -7.52 -9.18 15.97
N ILE A 117 -6.70 -8.60 15.09
CA ILE A 117 -6.24 -7.22 15.29
C ILE A 117 -7.41 -6.25 15.24
N TYR A 118 -8.32 -6.38 14.27
CA TYR A 118 -9.53 -5.54 14.21
C TYR A 118 -10.31 -5.59 15.53
N GLN A 119 -10.52 -6.78 16.08
CA GLN A 119 -11.24 -6.97 17.36
C GLN A 119 -10.52 -6.41 18.58
N MET A 120 -9.19 -6.23 18.55
CA MET A 120 -8.43 -5.65 19.66
C MET A 120 -8.50 -4.12 19.73
N PHE A 121 -8.87 -3.45 18.62
CA PHE A 121 -8.89 -2.00 18.50
C PHE A 121 -10.29 -1.43 18.24
N ILE A 122 -11.34 -2.25 18.37
CA ILE A 122 -12.77 -1.87 18.38
C ILE A 122 -13.26 -2.04 19.81
#